data_AF-A0A7X4KYU1-F1
#
_entry.id   AF-A0A7X4KYU1-F1
#
_cell.length_a   1.000
_cell.length_b   1.000
_cell.length_c   1.000
_cell.angle_alpha   90.00
_cell.angle_beta   90.00
_cell.angle_gamma   90.00
#
_symmetry.space_group_name_H-M   'P 1'
#
loop_
_entity.id
_entity.type
_entity.pdbx_description
1 polymer ?
#
loop_
_entity_poly.entity_id
_entity_poly.type
_entity_poly.pdbx_seq_one_letter_code
_entity_poly.pdbx_strand_id
1 'polypeptide(L)'
;MSATVAGEEAQEAGREGVQRAKRWLEGTGRVNVYWTVYEHASMLGVPRPGGGKRSFDMSGVILGGDLDGHQLYAEVKRHSNPRNQAKAYGDYLANCYCKMLRDPDRPYQFMWITWHPFSQTKWTRLCEWDEVRDEVSRRQTEWLGSKILVDDDLCRLVADRLWLIVLSDKQEQLRMSDEMLAEVRKTATIRTKR
;
A
#
# COMPACT_ATOMS: atom_id res chain seq x y z
N MET A 1 32.20 0.30 -5.71
CA MET A 1 31.21 -0.65 -5.15
C MET A 1 30.69 -1.52 -6.28
N SER A 2 30.66 -2.85 -6.11
CA SER A 2 30.15 -3.76 -7.14
C SER A 2 28.62 -3.72 -7.19
N ALA A 3 28.03 -4.02 -8.35
CA ALA A 3 26.58 -3.99 -8.56
C ALA A 3 25.80 -4.93 -7.62
N THR A 4 26.44 -6.01 -7.16
CA THR A 4 25.87 -6.99 -6.22
C THR A 4 25.61 -6.37 -4.85
N VAL A 5 26.59 -5.63 -4.30
CA VAL A 5 26.49 -5.00 -2.98
C VAL A 5 25.40 -3.92 -2.98
N ALA A 6 25.32 -3.11 -4.03
CA ALA A 6 24.27 -2.09 -4.17
C ALA A 6 22.86 -2.70 -4.27
N GLY A 7 22.74 -3.88 -4.89
CA GLY A 7 21.48 -4.63 -4.96
C GLY A 7 21.04 -5.20 -3.61
N GLU A 8 21.97 -5.77 -2.85
CA GLU A 8 21.74 -6.30 -1.50
C GLU A 8 21.36 -5.19 -0.51
N GLU A 9 22.08 -4.07 -0.52
CA GLU A 9 21.77 -2.88 0.30
C GLU A 9 20.37 -2.31 -0.02
N ALA A 10 19.99 -2.26 -1.29
CA ALA A 10 18.69 -1.79 -1.70
C ALA A 10 17.56 -2.72 -1.20
N GLN A 11 17.76 -4.04 -1.27
CA GLN A 11 16.82 -5.03 -0.76
C GLN A 11 16.69 -4.96 0.77
N GLU A 12 17.81 -4.83 1.48
CA GLU A 12 17.87 -4.68 2.93
C GLU A 12 17.06 -3.46 3.39
N ALA A 13 17.31 -2.30 2.79
CA ALA A 13 16.63 -1.08 3.16
C ALA A 13 15.15 -1.08 2.78
N GLY A 14 14.75 -1.82 1.74
CA GLY A 14 13.34 -2.12 1.45
C GLY A 14 12.70 -2.94 2.57
N ARG A 15 13.37 -3.99 3.03
CA ARG A 15 12.91 -4.84 4.14
C ARG A 15 12.75 -4.05 5.43
N GLU A 16 13.74 -3.23 5.76
CA GLU A 16 13.68 -2.34 6.93
C GLU A 16 12.51 -1.35 6.81
N GLY A 17 12.29 -0.76 5.63
CA GLY A 17 11.17 0.14 5.39
C GLY A 17 9.81 -0.52 5.63
N VAL A 18 9.61 -1.74 5.12
CA VAL A 18 8.37 -2.52 5.32
C VAL A 18 8.16 -2.83 6.80
N GLN A 19 9.21 -3.22 7.54
CA GLN A 19 9.09 -3.50 8.98
C GLN A 19 8.82 -2.24 9.81
N ARG A 20 9.35 -1.08 9.41
CA ARG A 20 9.05 0.20 10.05
C ARG A 20 7.62 0.64 9.80
N ALA A 21 7.16 0.58 8.55
CA ALA A 21 5.77 0.87 8.19
C ALA A 21 4.78 -0.06 8.92
N LYS A 22 5.08 -1.37 8.99
CA LYS A 22 4.29 -2.34 9.75
C LYS A 22 4.15 -1.93 11.23
N ARG A 23 5.27 -1.69 11.92
CA ARG A 23 5.26 -1.28 13.34
C ARG A 23 4.51 0.03 13.56
N TRP A 24 4.66 0.98 12.65
CA TRP A 24 3.95 2.25 12.73
C TRP A 24 2.43 2.06 12.58
N LEU A 25 1.99 1.35 11.53
CA LEU A 25 0.58 1.04 11.29
C LEU A 25 -0.03 0.27 12.46
N GLU A 26 0.62 -0.78 12.95
CA GLU A 26 0.12 -1.56 14.09
C GLU A 26 0.06 -0.73 15.37
N GLY A 27 1.06 0.15 15.58
CA GLY A 27 1.12 1.08 16.71
C GLY A 27 0.06 2.17 16.71
N THR A 28 -0.68 2.37 15.61
CA THR A 28 -1.91 3.20 15.62
C THR A 28 -3.07 2.51 16.36
N GLY A 29 -3.00 1.19 16.56
CA GLY A 29 -4.11 0.38 17.04
C GLY A 29 -5.22 0.14 16.02
N ARG A 30 -5.11 0.72 14.82
CA ARG A 30 -6.14 0.70 13.76
C ARG A 30 -5.85 -0.30 12.65
N VAL A 31 -4.66 -0.90 12.62
CA VAL A 31 -4.28 -1.86 11.59
C VAL A 31 -3.66 -3.09 12.25
N ASN A 32 -3.94 -4.25 11.68
CA ASN A 32 -3.25 -5.49 11.99
C ASN A 32 -2.67 -6.07 10.70
N VAL A 33 -1.34 -6.15 10.59
CA VAL A 33 -0.66 -6.63 9.39
C VAL A 33 -0.49 -8.14 9.51
N TYR A 34 -1.00 -8.87 8.52
CA TYR A 34 -0.93 -10.34 8.51
C TYR A 34 0.26 -10.86 7.72
N TRP A 35 0.59 -10.19 6.61
CA TRP A 35 1.58 -10.68 5.66
C TRP A 35 2.48 -9.54 5.19
N THR A 36 3.77 -9.83 5.13
CA THR A 36 4.76 -9.01 4.41
C THR A 36 5.28 -9.80 3.21
N VAL A 37 5.76 -9.10 2.17
CA VAL A 37 6.29 -9.75 0.97
C VAL A 37 7.54 -10.60 1.26
N TYR A 38 8.26 -10.27 2.33
CA TYR A 38 9.47 -10.99 2.75
C TYR A 38 9.17 -12.32 3.45
N GLU A 39 7.99 -12.46 4.05
CA GLU A 39 7.59 -13.68 4.77
C GLU A 39 6.59 -14.51 3.95
N HIS A 40 5.70 -13.84 3.20
CA HIS A 40 4.53 -14.45 2.58
C HIS A 40 4.22 -13.87 1.18
N ALA A 41 5.23 -13.78 0.32
CA ALA A 41 5.12 -13.20 -1.03
C ALA A 41 3.95 -13.75 -1.88
N SER A 42 3.62 -15.03 -1.75
CA SER A 42 2.55 -15.68 -2.53
C SER A 42 1.17 -15.08 -2.23
N MET A 43 0.94 -14.62 -1.00
CA MET A 43 -0.34 -14.08 -0.51
C MET A 43 -0.64 -12.66 -1.01
N LEU A 44 0.39 -11.93 -1.41
CA LEU A 44 0.29 -10.49 -1.72
C LEU A 44 0.19 -10.18 -3.20
N GLY A 45 0.36 -11.19 -4.05
CA GLY A 45 0.48 -10.91 -5.46
C GLY A 45 -0.82 -10.98 -6.24
N VAL A 46 -0.92 -10.01 -7.14
CA VAL A 46 -2.02 -9.69 -8.02
C VAL A 46 -1.64 -10.12 -9.45
N PRO A 47 -2.34 -11.10 -10.04
CA PRO A 47 -2.20 -11.40 -11.45
C PRO A 47 -2.61 -10.18 -12.29
N ARG A 48 -1.80 -9.86 -13.29
CA ARG A 48 -2.13 -8.79 -14.24
C ARG A 48 -2.83 -9.39 -15.46
N PRO A 49 -3.95 -8.84 -15.95
CA PRO A 49 -4.61 -9.35 -17.14
C PRO A 49 -3.73 -9.36 -18.40
N GLY A 50 -2.82 -8.38 -18.54
CA GLY A 50 -1.81 -8.31 -19.60
C GLY A 50 -0.67 -9.31 -19.45
N GLY A 51 -0.64 -10.09 -18.36
CA GLY A 51 0.37 -11.12 -18.09
C GLY A 51 1.33 -10.75 -16.96
N GLY A 52 1.84 -11.80 -16.31
CA GLY A 52 2.72 -11.68 -15.14
C GLY A 52 1.97 -11.35 -13.86
N LYS A 53 2.73 -11.02 -12.82
CA LYS A 53 2.25 -10.80 -11.45
C LYS A 53 2.98 -9.61 -10.84
N ARG A 54 2.26 -8.81 -10.06
CA ARG A 54 2.82 -7.76 -9.19
C ARG A 54 2.37 -8.02 -7.77
N SER A 55 3.18 -7.67 -6.79
CA SER A 55 2.83 -7.85 -5.38
C SER A 55 2.82 -6.52 -4.67
N PHE A 56 1.97 -6.41 -3.66
CA PHE A 56 2.10 -5.38 -2.65
C PHE A 56 3.19 -5.77 -1.66
N ASP A 57 3.76 -4.79 -0.97
CA ASP A 57 4.77 -5.02 0.07
C ASP A 57 4.18 -5.63 1.35
N MET A 58 2.91 -5.34 1.67
CA MET A 58 2.21 -5.95 2.81
C MET A 58 0.67 -5.95 2.66
N SER A 59 0.01 -6.78 3.47
CA SER A 59 -1.45 -6.80 3.61
C SER A 59 -1.89 -7.16 5.03
N GLY A 60 -3.07 -6.68 5.40
CA GLY A 60 -3.66 -6.89 6.71
C GLY A 60 -5.12 -6.49 6.72
N VAL A 61 -5.60 -6.04 7.87
CA VAL A 61 -6.97 -5.55 8.05
C VAL A 61 -6.98 -4.25 8.84
N ILE A 62 -7.97 -3.40 8.58
CA ILE A 62 -8.29 -2.24 9.42
C ILE A 62 -9.19 -2.69 10.57
N LEU A 63 -8.94 -2.17 11.77
CA LEU A 63 -9.61 -2.53 13.01
C LEU A 63 -10.44 -1.36 13.54
N GLY A 64 -11.70 -1.63 13.87
CA GLY A 64 -12.71 -0.74 14.46
C GLY A 64 -13.25 0.35 13.52
N GLY A 65 -14.25 1.10 13.97
CA GLY A 65 -14.85 2.21 13.20
C GLY A 65 -15.50 1.76 11.89
N ASP A 66 -15.71 2.70 10.96
CA ASP A 66 -16.48 2.45 9.73
C ASP A 66 -15.78 1.51 8.72
N LEU A 67 -14.46 1.34 8.87
CA LEU A 67 -13.64 0.48 8.01
C LEU A 67 -13.23 -0.82 8.71
N ASP A 68 -13.88 -1.17 9.83
CA ASP A 68 -13.56 -2.41 10.54
C ASP A 68 -13.69 -3.63 9.62
N GLY A 69 -12.70 -4.51 9.63
CA GLY A 69 -12.67 -5.70 8.78
C GLY A 69 -12.30 -5.43 7.31
N HIS A 70 -12.11 -4.18 6.89
CA HIS A 70 -11.67 -3.87 5.53
C HIS A 70 -10.23 -4.37 5.31
N GLN A 71 -10.01 -5.07 4.20
CA GLN A 71 -8.70 -5.62 3.89
C GLN A 71 -7.78 -4.53 3.34
N LEU A 72 -6.61 -4.39 3.96
CA LEU A 72 -5.59 -3.42 3.57
C LEU A 72 -4.53 -4.06 2.68
N TYR A 73 -4.12 -3.35 1.64
CA TYR A 73 -2.91 -3.63 0.85
C TYR A 73 -2.04 -2.38 0.84
N ALA A 74 -0.74 -2.53 1.09
CA ALA A 74 0.16 -1.39 1.13
C ALA A 74 1.45 -1.60 0.34
N GLU A 75 1.93 -0.51 -0.25
CA GLU A 75 3.22 -0.39 -0.91
C GLU A 75 4.09 0.60 -0.12
N VAL A 76 5.35 0.25 0.12
CA VAL A 76 6.27 0.98 0.98
C VAL A 76 7.50 1.41 0.21
N LYS A 77 7.74 2.72 0.12
CA LYS A 77 8.92 3.30 -0.54
C LYS A 77 9.72 4.17 0.41
N ARG A 78 10.78 3.60 0.98
CA ARG A 78 11.70 4.33 1.86
C ARG A 78 12.81 5.08 1.12
N HIS A 79 13.15 4.70 -0.11
CA HIS A 79 14.33 5.19 -0.81
C HIS A 79 14.18 6.56 -1.49
N SER A 80 15.29 7.31 -1.54
CA SER A 80 15.41 8.76 -1.69
C SER A 80 15.58 9.30 -3.12
N ASN A 81 15.07 8.61 -4.15
CA ASN A 81 15.03 9.20 -5.51
C ASN A 81 13.59 9.59 -5.92
N PRO A 82 13.21 10.87 -5.77
CA PRO A 82 11.87 11.36 -6.10
C PRO A 82 11.43 11.08 -7.54
N ARG A 83 12.38 11.05 -8.50
CA ARG A 83 12.06 10.82 -9.92
C ARG A 83 11.55 9.39 -10.15
N ASN A 84 12.11 8.40 -9.46
CA ASN A 84 11.65 7.01 -9.56
C ASN A 84 10.36 6.76 -8.80
N GLN A 85 10.10 7.59 -7.79
CA GLN A 85 8.94 7.44 -6.92
C GLN A 85 7.62 7.74 -7.62
N ALA A 86 7.57 8.79 -8.46
CA ALA A 86 6.38 9.10 -9.24
C ALA A 86 5.99 7.95 -10.18
N LYS A 87 6.98 7.33 -10.85
CA LYS A 87 6.76 6.16 -11.70
C LYS A 87 6.25 4.97 -10.89
N ALA A 88 6.90 4.68 -9.75
CA ALA A 88 6.52 3.60 -8.87
C ALA A 88 5.10 3.79 -8.29
N TYR A 89 4.69 5.02 -8.03
CA TYR A 89 3.33 5.33 -7.61
C TYR A 89 2.32 5.00 -8.71
N GLY A 90 2.58 5.37 -9.96
CA GLY A 90 1.70 4.99 -11.07
C GLY A 90 1.63 3.47 -11.29
N ASP A 91 2.73 2.73 -11.09
CA ASP A 91 2.72 1.26 -11.10
C ASP A 91 1.83 0.71 -9.97
N TYR A 92 1.89 1.33 -8.79
CA TYR A 92 1.04 0.99 -7.66
C TYR A 92 -0.44 1.25 -7.93
N LEU A 93 -0.81 2.39 -8.52
CA LEU A 93 -2.19 2.68 -8.91
C LEU A 93 -2.74 1.64 -9.90
N ALA A 94 -1.93 1.26 -10.89
CA ALA A 94 -2.28 0.18 -11.82
C ALA A 94 -2.45 -1.17 -11.12
N ASN A 95 -1.63 -1.47 -10.09
CA ASN A 95 -1.78 -2.68 -9.29
C ASN A 95 -3.07 -2.69 -8.46
N CYS A 96 -3.43 -1.56 -7.85
CA CYS A 96 -4.70 -1.39 -7.13
C CYS A 96 -5.89 -1.59 -8.06
N TYR A 97 -5.84 -1.01 -9.26
CA TYR A 97 -6.85 -1.21 -10.30
C TYR A 97 -6.98 -2.68 -10.69
N CYS A 98 -5.87 -3.38 -10.98
CA CYS A 98 -5.91 -4.81 -11.30
C CYS A 98 -6.52 -5.66 -10.16
N LYS A 99 -6.24 -5.29 -8.91
CA LYS A 99 -6.80 -5.96 -7.73
C LYS A 99 -8.31 -5.74 -7.63
N MET A 100 -8.77 -4.51 -7.87
CA MET A 100 -10.19 -4.15 -7.90
C MET A 100 -10.93 -4.75 -9.08
N LEU A 101 -10.31 -4.83 -10.25
CA LEU A 101 -10.90 -5.42 -11.47
C LEU A 101 -11.28 -6.89 -11.26
N ARG A 102 -10.49 -7.61 -10.46
CA ARG A 102 -10.73 -9.02 -10.16
C ARG A 102 -11.87 -9.22 -9.16
N ASP A 103 -11.90 -8.40 -8.13
CA ASP A 103 -12.79 -8.57 -6.98
C ASP A 103 -13.38 -7.20 -6.53
N PRO A 104 -14.24 -6.55 -7.34
CA PRO A 104 -14.65 -5.15 -7.13
C PRO A 104 -15.48 -4.94 -5.87
N ASP A 105 -16.27 -5.95 -5.47
CA ASP A 105 -17.14 -5.90 -4.29
C ASP A 105 -16.39 -6.08 -2.97
N ARG A 106 -15.11 -6.46 -3.01
CA ARG A 106 -14.32 -6.63 -1.79
C ARG A 106 -14.01 -5.28 -1.17
N PRO A 107 -14.10 -5.13 0.17
CA PRO A 107 -13.83 -3.87 0.86
C PRO A 107 -12.32 -3.65 1.02
N TYR A 108 -11.62 -3.45 -0.10
CA TYR A 108 -10.20 -3.17 -0.10
C TYR A 108 -9.90 -1.72 0.30
N GLN A 109 -8.75 -1.53 0.92
CA GLN A 109 -8.12 -0.24 1.18
C GLN A 109 -6.68 -0.32 0.69
N PHE A 110 -6.18 0.76 0.12
CA PHE A 110 -4.88 0.80 -0.54
C PHE A 110 -4.03 1.91 0.08
N MET A 111 -2.92 1.56 0.73
CA MET A 111 -2.00 2.51 1.33
C MET A 111 -0.68 2.62 0.58
N TRP A 112 -0.29 3.83 0.20
CA TRP A 112 1.07 4.16 -0.18
C TRP A 112 1.79 4.81 0.99
N ILE A 113 2.91 4.24 1.42
CA ILE A 113 3.69 4.73 2.55
C ILE A 113 5.10 5.07 2.10
N THR A 114 5.57 6.27 2.42
CA THR A 114 6.92 6.70 2.09
C THR A 114 7.52 7.61 3.15
N TRP A 115 8.83 7.82 3.11
CA TRP A 115 9.56 8.80 3.90
C TRP A 115 9.97 10.05 3.12
N HIS A 116 9.64 10.09 1.83
CA HIS A 116 10.03 11.17 0.94
C HIS A 116 8.81 11.70 0.19
N PRO A 117 8.51 13.01 0.29
CA PRO A 117 7.52 13.65 -0.57
C PRO A 117 7.93 13.50 -2.04
N PHE A 118 6.94 13.24 -2.89
CA PHE A 118 7.13 13.09 -4.33
C PHE A 118 5.99 13.78 -5.07
N SER A 119 6.20 14.06 -6.36
CA SER A 119 5.16 14.62 -7.22
C SER A 119 4.46 15.86 -6.62
N GLN A 120 5.25 16.74 -5.96
CA GLN A 120 4.73 17.86 -5.16
C GLN A 120 3.82 18.80 -5.94
N THR A 121 4.08 18.99 -7.25
CA THR A 121 3.25 19.82 -8.14
C THR A 121 1.86 19.25 -8.40
N LYS A 122 1.63 17.96 -8.15
CA LYS A 122 0.33 17.29 -8.26
C LYS A 122 -0.14 16.67 -6.95
N TRP A 123 0.44 17.08 -5.81
CA TRP A 123 0.23 16.45 -4.50
C TRP A 123 -1.25 16.28 -4.13
N THR A 124 -2.05 17.32 -4.32
CA THR A 124 -3.48 17.33 -3.99
C THR A 124 -4.31 16.42 -4.88
N ARG A 125 -3.76 16.00 -6.02
CA ARG A 125 -4.43 15.20 -7.05
C ARG A 125 -4.03 13.74 -7.05
N LEU A 126 -3.05 13.35 -6.23
CA LEU A 126 -2.47 12.00 -6.27
C LEU A 126 -3.51 10.89 -5.98
N CYS A 127 -4.53 11.19 -5.18
CA CYS A 127 -5.64 10.28 -4.90
C CYS A 127 -6.91 10.61 -5.70
N GLU A 128 -6.87 11.50 -6.69
CA GLU A 128 -8.04 11.80 -7.52
C GLU A 128 -8.22 10.72 -8.61
N TRP A 129 -9.47 10.46 -8.99
CA TRP A 129 -9.82 9.38 -9.92
C TRP A 129 -9.25 9.57 -11.32
N ASP A 130 -9.06 10.82 -11.76
CA ASP A 130 -8.49 11.15 -13.07
C ASP A 130 -6.98 10.83 -13.10
N GLU A 131 -6.26 11.04 -12.00
CA GLU A 131 -4.87 10.61 -11.85
C GLU A 131 -4.75 9.07 -11.88
N VAL A 132 -5.67 8.35 -11.22
CA VAL A 132 -5.74 6.89 -11.30
C VAL A 132 -5.97 6.45 -12.75
N ARG A 133 -6.96 7.03 -13.42
CA ARG A 133 -7.29 6.74 -14.81
C ARG A 133 -6.12 6.98 -15.75
N ASP A 134 -5.43 8.11 -15.58
CA ASP A 134 -4.26 8.48 -16.39
C ASP A 134 -3.12 7.48 -16.24
N GLU A 135 -2.75 7.14 -15.00
CA GLU A 135 -1.64 6.21 -14.73
C GLU A 135 -1.97 4.77 -15.16
N VAL A 136 -3.22 4.33 -15.02
CA VAL A 136 -3.70 3.03 -15.54
C VAL A 136 -3.68 3.02 -17.07
N SER A 137 -4.17 4.09 -17.71
CA SER A 137 -4.21 4.20 -19.18
C SER A 137 -2.81 4.20 -19.80
N ARG A 138 -1.85 4.91 -19.20
CA ARG A 138 -0.43 4.89 -19.60
C ARG A 138 0.18 3.48 -19.57
N ARG A 139 -0.41 2.58 -18.78
CA ARG A 139 0.05 1.20 -18.53
C ARG A 139 -0.83 0.13 -19.15
N GLN A 140 -1.92 0.50 -19.83
CA GLN A 140 -2.98 -0.42 -20.27
C GLN A 140 -2.43 -1.63 -21.03
N THR A 141 -1.60 -1.40 -22.05
CA THR A 141 -1.06 -2.49 -22.89
C THR A 141 -0.24 -3.51 -22.08
N GLU A 142 0.60 -3.06 -21.16
CA GLU A 142 1.48 -3.94 -20.38
C GLU A 142 0.72 -4.60 -19.19
N TRP A 143 -0.20 -3.88 -18.56
CA TRP A 143 -0.85 -4.33 -17.32
C TRP A 143 -2.19 -5.00 -17.55
N LEU A 144 -3.02 -4.46 -18.45
CA LEU A 144 -4.36 -4.96 -18.74
C LEU A 144 -4.41 -5.75 -20.06
N GLY A 145 -3.43 -5.56 -20.94
CA GLY A 145 -3.47 -6.09 -22.30
C GLY A 145 -4.32 -5.22 -23.23
N SER A 146 -4.29 -5.51 -24.53
CA SER A 146 -4.95 -4.67 -25.56
C SER A 146 -6.47 -4.77 -25.60
N LYS A 147 -7.08 -5.77 -24.93
CA LYS A 147 -8.51 -6.06 -25.03
C LYS A 147 -9.34 -5.45 -23.90
N ILE A 148 -8.73 -5.09 -22.77
CA ILE A 148 -9.42 -4.56 -21.61
C ILE A 148 -9.35 -3.04 -21.67
N LEU A 149 -10.52 -2.40 -21.65
CA LEU A 149 -10.63 -0.94 -21.54
C LEU A 149 -10.59 -0.52 -20.07
N VAL A 150 -10.08 0.68 -19.83
CA VAL A 150 -10.07 1.29 -18.49
C VAL A 150 -11.50 1.71 -18.14
N ASP A 151 -11.96 1.27 -16.98
CA ASP A 151 -13.27 1.56 -16.41
C ASP A 151 -13.16 2.74 -15.43
N ASP A 152 -13.80 3.85 -15.78
CA ASP A 152 -13.78 5.09 -15.01
C ASP A 152 -14.43 4.93 -13.62
N ASP A 153 -15.47 4.10 -13.48
CA ASP A 153 -16.13 3.87 -12.19
C ASP A 153 -15.22 3.05 -11.26
N LEU A 154 -14.48 2.09 -11.82
CA LEU A 154 -13.47 1.36 -11.08
C LEU A 154 -12.29 2.27 -10.67
N CYS A 155 -11.89 3.22 -11.52
CA CYS A 155 -10.90 4.24 -11.17
C CYS A 155 -11.38 5.13 -10.00
N ARG A 156 -12.64 5.56 -10.00
CA ARG A 156 -13.24 6.29 -8.86
C ARG A 156 -13.22 5.46 -7.58
N LEU A 157 -13.61 4.18 -7.68
CA LEU A 157 -13.63 3.30 -6.52
C LEU A 157 -12.22 3.05 -5.96
N VAL A 158 -11.21 2.93 -6.82
CA VAL A 158 -9.80 2.85 -6.37
C VAL A 158 -9.42 4.15 -5.66
N ALA A 159 -9.69 5.30 -6.26
CA ALA A 159 -9.38 6.62 -5.71
C ALA A 159 -9.97 6.84 -4.31
N ASP A 160 -11.25 6.51 -4.12
CA ASP A 160 -11.95 6.60 -2.83
C ASP A 160 -11.35 5.71 -1.73
N ARG A 161 -10.53 4.72 -2.10
CA ARG A 161 -9.92 3.74 -1.21
C ARG A 161 -8.41 3.94 -1.05
N LEU A 162 -7.85 4.99 -1.66
CA LEU A 162 -6.44 5.32 -1.57
C LEU A 162 -6.13 6.12 -0.30
N TRP A 163 -5.00 5.76 0.30
CA TRP A 163 -4.39 6.45 1.41
C TRP A 163 -2.95 6.79 1.03
N LEU A 164 -2.55 8.04 1.27
CA LEU A 164 -1.20 8.50 0.99
C LEU A 164 -0.55 8.99 2.29
N ILE A 165 0.48 8.29 2.73
CA ILE A 165 1.17 8.57 4.00
C ILE A 165 2.64 8.90 3.71
N VAL A 166 3.06 10.10 4.14
CA VAL A 166 4.47 10.48 4.19
C VAL A 166 4.88 10.54 5.65
N LEU A 167 5.71 9.58 6.05
CA LEU A 167 6.31 9.47 7.36
C LEU A 167 7.64 10.21 7.42
N SER A 168 8.08 10.41 8.65
CA SER A 168 9.41 10.88 9.03
C SER A 168 9.85 10.08 10.24
N ASP A 169 11.16 10.03 10.48
CA ASP A 169 11.72 9.31 11.63
C ASP A 169 11.13 9.79 12.97
N LYS A 170 10.73 11.08 13.05
CA LYS A 170 10.07 11.64 14.23
C LYS A 170 8.62 11.19 14.38
N GLN A 171 7.86 11.11 13.28
CA GLN A 171 6.46 10.64 13.32
C GLN A 171 6.35 9.18 13.75
N GLU A 172 7.39 8.37 13.54
CA GLU A 172 7.43 7.00 14.04
C GLU A 172 7.45 6.90 15.56
N GLN A 173 7.89 7.95 16.26
CA GLN A 173 7.92 8.00 17.73
C GLN A 173 6.53 8.29 18.33
N LEU A 174 5.55 8.69 17.52
CA LEU A 174 4.18 9.01 17.98
C LEU A 174 3.27 7.77 18.08
N ARG A 175 3.76 6.59 17.67
CA ARG A 175 3.01 5.35 17.80
C ARG A 175 2.89 4.93 19.26
N MET A 176 1.84 4.19 19.62
CA MET A 176 1.78 3.55 20.93
C MET A 176 2.96 2.59 21.10
N SER A 177 3.50 2.51 22.32
CA SER A 177 4.45 1.45 22.66
C SER A 177 3.79 0.09 22.52
N ASP A 178 4.60 -0.95 22.33
CA ASP A 178 4.08 -2.30 22.13
C ASP A 178 3.33 -2.78 23.40
N GLU A 179 3.76 -2.34 24.59
CA GLU A 179 3.08 -2.61 25.87
C GLU A 179 1.72 -1.93 25.95
N MET A 180 1.65 -0.65 25.60
CA MET A 180 0.38 0.10 25.59
C MET A 180 -0.60 -0.50 24.58
N LEU A 181 -0.12 -0.85 23.39
CA LEU A 181 -0.95 -1.47 22.36
C LEU A 181 -1.50 -2.84 22.82
N ALA A 182 -0.67 -3.65 23.49
CA ALA A 182 -1.11 -4.93 24.03
C ALA A 182 -2.24 -4.75 25.07
N GLU A 183 -2.16 -3.72 25.92
CA GLU A 183 -3.16 -3.46 26.94
C GLU A 183 -4.48 -2.94 26.36
N VAL A 184 -4.40 -2.05 25.35
CA VAL A 184 -5.57 -1.58 24.61
C VAL A 184 -6.28 -2.75 23.92
N ARG A 185 -5.53 -3.65 23.26
CA ARG A 185 -6.09 -4.81 22.56
C ARG A 185 -6.79 -5.81 23.49
N LYS A 186 -6.24 -6.05 24.69
CA LYS A 186 -6.91 -6.88 25.71
C LYS A 186 -8.26 -6.28 26.11
N THR A 187 -8.27 -4.98 26.41
CA THR A 187 -9.48 -4.28 26.87
C THR A 187 -10.56 -4.23 25.79
N ALA A 188 -10.17 -3.98 24.53
CA ALA A 188 -11.10 -3.97 23.40
C ALA A 188 -11.77 -5.34 23.18
N THR A 189 -11.00 -6.43 23.31
CA THR A 189 -11.50 -7.81 23.16
C THR A 189 -12.51 -8.20 24.26
N ILE A 190 -12.37 -7.63 25.47
CA ILE A 190 -13.29 -7.90 26.59
C ILE A 190 -14.65 -7.22 26.36
N ARG A 191 -14.69 -6.07 25.69
CA ARG A 191 -15.93 -5.32 25.45
C ARG A 191 -16.81 -5.91 24.35
N THR A 192 -16.24 -6.61 23.37
CA THR A 192 -17.00 -7.28 22.30
C THR A 192 -17.63 -8.61 22.73
N LYS A 193 -17.28 -9.14 23.91
CA LYS A 193 -17.81 -10.41 24.45
C LYS A 193 -18.90 -10.23 25.52
N ARG A 194 -19.34 -9.01 25.80
CA ARG A 194 -20.48 -8.69 26.67
C ARG A 194 -21.66 -8.23 25.83
#